data_AF-A0A0L6URK0-F1
#
_entry.id   AF-A0A0L6URK0-F1
#
_cell.length_a   1.000
_cell.length_b   1.000
_cell.length_c   1.000
_cell.angle_alpha   90.00
_cell.angle_beta   90.00
_cell.angle_gamma   90.00
#
_symmetry.space_group_name_H-M   'P 1'
#
loop_
_entity.id
_entity.type
_entity.pdbx_description
1 polymer ?
#
loop_
_entity_poly.entity_id
_entity_poly.type
_entity_poly.pdbx_seq_one_letter_code
_entity_poly.pdbx_strand_id
1 'polypeptide(L)' 'MAGNQSNHSFFITHTQHIQKMLSCITHLSFAVNAWISPNMTAFMAITAHGISPKWNIVDLLVAMPAVKGTRLFLIFY' A
#
# COMPACT_ATOMS: atom_id res chain seq x y z
N MET A 1 -3.87 -14.87 -23.66
CA MET A 1 -5.06 -14.76 -22.78
C MET A 1 -4.86 -15.31 -21.35
N ALA A 2 -3.88 -16.19 -21.07
CA ALA A 2 -3.63 -16.72 -19.72
C ALA A 2 -2.98 -15.73 -18.70
N GLY A 3 -2.29 -14.69 -19.18
CA GLY A 3 -1.61 -13.71 -18.31
C GLY A 3 -2.55 -12.79 -17.52
N ASN A 4 -3.77 -12.53 -18.00
CA ASN A 4 -4.68 -11.60 -17.33
C ASN A 4 -5.42 -12.26 -16.14
N GLN A 5 -5.76 -13.55 -16.27
CA GLN A 5 -6.43 -14.30 -15.21
C GLN A 5 -5.50 -14.63 -14.03
N SER A 6 -4.23 -14.95 -14.31
CA SER A 6 -3.21 -15.21 -13.29
C SER A 6 -2.88 -13.95 -12.48
N ASN A 7 -2.71 -12.79 -13.13
CA ASN A 7 -2.51 -11.51 -12.46
C ASN A 7 -3.70 -11.13 -11.55
N HIS A 8 -4.92 -11.38 -12.02
CA HIS A 8 -6.13 -11.11 -11.25
C HIS A 8 -6.23 -12.01 -10.00
N SER A 9 -5.95 -13.30 -10.14
CA SER A 9 -5.90 -14.24 -9.01
C SER A 9 -4.83 -13.87 -7.98
N PHE A 10 -3.65 -13.46 -8.45
CA PHE A 10 -2.56 -13.00 -7.59
C PHE A 10 -2.95 -11.75 -6.80
N PHE A 11 -3.56 -10.77 -7.46
CA PHE A 11 -4.05 -9.55 -6.82
C PHE A 11 -5.11 -9.83 -5.74
N ILE A 12 -6.08 -10.70 -6.04
CA ILE A 12 -7.11 -11.12 -5.06
C ILE A 12 -6.46 -11.80 -3.86
N THR A 13 -5.57 -12.76 -4.10
CA THR A 13 -4.90 -13.51 -3.04
C THR A 13 -4.07 -12.60 -2.15
N HIS A 14 -3.35 -11.64 -2.75
CA HIS A 14 -2.55 -10.65 -2.01
C HIS A 14 -3.45 -9.74 -1.16
N THR A 15 -4.56 -9.26 -1.70
CA THR A 15 -5.53 -8.42 -0.99
C THR A 15 -6.12 -9.17 0.21
N GLN A 16 -6.55 -10.42 0.01
CA GLN A 16 -7.08 -11.27 1.08
C GLN A 16 -6.03 -11.54 2.17
N HIS A 17 -4.76 -11.72 1.79
CA HIS A 17 -3.69 -11.90 2.76
C HIS A 17 -3.48 -10.65 3.62
N ILE A 18 -3.43 -9.45 3.01
CA ILE A 18 -3.33 -8.18 3.74
C ILE A 18 -4.51 -8.02 4.70
N GLN A 19 -5.74 -8.24 4.22
CA GLN A 19 -6.95 -8.15 5.05
C GLN A 19 -6.88 -9.09 6.25
N LYS A 20 -6.43 -10.34 6.05
CA LYS A 20 -6.28 -11.32 7.12
C LYS A 20 -5.19 -10.92 8.13
N MET A 21 -4.08 -10.36 7.67
CA MET A 21 -3.01 -9.90 8.56
C MET A 21 -3.47 -8.72 9.42
N LEU A 22 -4.17 -7.76 8.82
CA LEU A 22 -4.61 -6.54 9.48
C LEU A 22 -5.87 -6.74 10.36
N SER A 23 -6.70 -7.77 10.09
CA SER A 23 -7.96 -7.98 10.82
C SER A 23 -7.80 -8.28 12.31
N CYS A 24 -6.63 -8.75 12.74
CA CYS A 24 -6.34 -9.04 14.14
C CYS A 24 -5.74 -7.85 14.90
N ILE A 25 -5.53 -6.70 14.24
CA ILE A 25 -4.90 -5.52 14.82
C ILE A 25 -6.00 -4.54 15.24
N THR A 26 -6.09 -4.24 16.54
CA THR A 26 -7.11 -3.33 17.09
C THR A 26 -6.88 -1.88 16.72
N HIS A 27 -5.62 -1.44 16.71
CA HIS A 27 -5.23 -0.07 16.41
C HIS A 27 -4.29 -0.05 15.22
N LEU A 28 -4.79 0.49 14.10
CA LEU A 28 -4.04 0.69 12.88
C LEU A 28 -3.77 2.17 12.68
N SER A 29 -2.55 2.47 12.25
CA SER A 29 -2.15 3.75 11.71
C SER A 29 -1.64 3.55 10.30
N PHE A 30 -1.72 4.58 9.47
CA PHE A 30 -1.25 4.52 8.09
C PHE A 30 -0.24 5.63 7.85
N ALA A 31 0.87 5.30 7.20
CA ALA A 31 1.76 6.29 6.64
C ALA A 31 1.59 6.33 5.12
N VAL A 32 1.49 7.55 4.59
CA VAL A 32 1.49 7.80 3.15
C VAL A 32 2.81 8.48 2.85
N ASN A 33 3.66 7.81 2.09
CA ASN A 33 4.93 8.38 1.64
C ASN A 33 4.83 8.64 0.13
N ALA A 34 5.08 9.88 -0.28
CA ALA A 34 5.06 10.28 -1.66
C ALA A 34 6.41 10.89 -2.03
N TRP A 35 7.00 10.41 -3.13
CA TRP A 35 8.28 10.94 -3.62
C TRP A 35 8.30 10.97 -5.14
N ILE A 36 9.21 11.78 -5.67
CA ILE A 36 9.44 11.94 -7.11
C ILE A 36 10.87 11.48 -7.39
N SER A 37 11.04 10.57 -8.35
CA SER A 37 12.39 10.22 -8.82
C SER A 37 12.95 11.33 -9.73
N PRO A 38 14.28 11.44 -9.88
CA PRO A 38 14.93 12.46 -10.72
C PRO A 38 14.45 12.53 -12.18
N ASN A 39 13.78 11.48 -12.67
CA ASN A 39 13.15 11.40 -14.00
C ASN A 39 11.62 11.67 -13.98
N MET A 40 11.13 12.38 -12.97
CA MET A 40 9.75 12.88 -12.83
C MET A 40 8.66 11.81 -12.71
N THR A 41 9.04 10.58 -12.32
CA THR A 41 8.05 9.56 -11.95
C THR A 41 7.64 9.79 -10.50
N ALA A 42 6.34 10.02 -10.28
CA ALA A 42 5.79 10.13 -8.93
C ALA A 42 5.45 8.73 -8.40
N PHE A 43 5.83 8.49 -7.16
CA PHE A 43 5.52 7.28 -6.42
C PHE A 43 4.73 7.66 -5.18
N MET A 44 3.83 6.77 -4.78
CA MET A 44 3.15 6.82 -3.50
C MET A 44 3.15 5.40 -2.92
N ALA A 45 3.52 5.28 -1.66
CA ALA A 45 3.40 4.06 -0.88
C ALA A 45 2.48 4.32 0.31
N ILE A 46 1.61 3.34 0.59
CA ILE A 46 0.73 3.33 1.76
C ILE A 46 1.15 2.15 2.61
N THR A 47 1.66 2.42 3.81
CA THR A 47 2.03 1.40 4.79
C THR A 47 1.05 1.43 5.96
N ALA A 48 0.62 0.26 6.41
CA ALA A 48 -0.15 0.08 7.62
C ALA A 48 0.79 -0.30 8.76
N HIS A 49 0.69 0.41 9.87
CA HIS A 49 1.45 0.16 11.08
C HIS A 49 0.50 -0.18 12.23
N GLY A 50 0.88 -1.13 13.07
CA GLY A 50 0.13 -1.45 14.28
C GLY A 50 0.88 -2.43 15.17
N ILE A 51 0.25 -2.79 16.28
CA ILE A 51 0.76 -3.78 17.22
C ILE A 51 -0.18 -4.98 17.19
N SER A 52 0.35 -6.15 16.85
CA SER A 52 -0.42 -7.40 16.84
C SER A 52 -0.81 -7.82 18.27
N PRO A 53 -1.79 -8.74 18.44
CA PRO A 53 -2.13 -9.29 19.75
C PRO A 53 -0.97 -9.99 20.48
N LYS A 54 0.07 -10.38 19.73
CA LYS A 54 1.31 -10.97 20.26
C LYS A 54 2.38 -9.93 20.57
N TRP A 55 2.03 -8.65 20.60
CA TRP A 55 2.93 -7.51 20.85
C TRP A 55 4.05 -7.33 19.81
N ASN A 56 3.93 -7.94 18.63
CA ASN A 56 4.84 -7.65 17.52
C ASN A 56 4.40 -6.38 16.79
N ILE A 57 5.38 -5.53 16.45
CA ILE A 57 5.18 -4.42 15.52
C ILE A 57 4.90 -5.01 14.14
N VAL A 58 3.80 -4.58 13.54
CA VAL A 58 3.44 -4.87 12.15
C VAL A 58 3.68 -3.62 11.35
N ASP A 59 4.49 -3.75 10.30
CA ASP A 59 4.71 -2.74 9.26
C ASP A 59 4.48 -3.43 7.91
N LEU A 60 3.38 -3.08 7.25
CA LEU A 60 2.92 -3.76 6.05
C LEU A 60 2.65 -2.76 4.93
N LEU A 61 3.34 -2.89 3.81
CA LEU A 61 3.00 -2.18 2.59
C LEU A 61 1.65 -2.67 2.06
N VAL A 62 0.65 -1.78 2.07
CA VAL A 62 -0.73 -2.09 1.65
C VAL A 62 -0.92 -1.80 0.17
N ALA A 63 -0.33 -0.71 -0.33
CA ALA A 63 -0.48 -0.31 -1.71
C ALA A 63 0.68 0.56 -2.20
N MET A 64 0.98 0.43 -3.49
CA MET A 64 1.82 1.37 -4.24
C MET A 64 1.10 1.78 -5.53
N PRO A 65 0.12 2.70 -5.45
CA PRO A 65 -0.61 3.11 -6.63
C PRO A 65 0.31 3.83 -7.64
N ALA A 66 0.07 3.60 -8.93
CA ALA A 66 0.71 4.38 -9.97
C ALA A 66 0.20 5.82 -9.91
N VAL A 67 1.08 6.76 -9.58
CA VAL A 67 0.74 8.18 -9.55
C VAL A 67 1.13 8.80 -10.89
N LYS A 68 0.12 9.21 -11.67
CA LYS A 68 0.34 10.04 -12.86
C LYS A 68 0.00 11.49 -12.49
N GLY A 69 1.01 12.35 -12.45
CA GLY A 69 0.79 13.78 -12.25
C GLY A 69 0.23 14.40 -13.53
N THR A 70 -1.06 14.78 -13.53
CA THR A 70 -1.64 15.60 -14.61
C THR A 70 -1.30 17.09 -14.44
N ARG A 71 -0.91 17.51 -13.24
CA ARG A 71 -0.23 18.78 -12.87
C ARG A 71 0.20 18.67 -11.41
N LEU A 72 1.46 19.01 -11.10
CA LEU A 72 2.02 18.93 -9.75
C LEU A 72 1.52 20.13 -8.92
N PHE A 73 0.42 19.97 -8.20
CA PHE A 73 0.08 20.80 -7.03
C PHE A 73 -0.21 19.85 -5.87
N LEU A 74 0.83 19.47 -5.14
CA LEU A 74 0.71 18.84 -3.83
C LEU A 74 1.03 19.92 -2.79
N ILE A 75 -0.01 20.56 -2.26
CA ILE A 75 0.08 21.35 -1.02
C ILE A 75 -0.49 20.45 0.07
N PHE A 76 0.35 20.04 1.02
CA PHE A 76 -0.09 19.54 2.31
C PHE A 76 -0.13 20.74 3.26
N TYR A 77 -1.31 21.07 3.80
CA TYR A 77 -1.48 21.98 4.93
C TYR A 77 -1.72 21.16 6.20
#